data_AF-A0A645GYB2-F1
#
_entry.id   AF-A0A645GYB2-F1
#
_cell.length_a   1.000
_cell.length_b   1.000
_cell.length_c   1.000
_cell.angle_alpha   90.00
_cell.angle_beta   90.00
_cell.angle_gamma   90.00
#
_symmetry.space_group_name_H-M   'P 1'
#
loop_
_entity.id
_entity.type
_entity.pdbx_description
1 polymer ?
#
loop_
_entity_poly.entity_id
_entity_poly.type
_entity_poly.pdbx_seq_one_letter_code
_entity_poly.pdbx_strand_id
1 'polypeptide(L)' 'MNQVFQFKKVEVITGTSELGYVEVTPLETIPENAEIISKGAFYIMSKISSGEDDDD' A
#
# COMPACT_ATOMS: atom_id res chain seq x y z
N MET A 1 16.49 -12.88 -13.31
CA MET A 1 15.01 -12.92 -13.23
C MET A 1 14.56 -11.54 -12.80
N ASN A 2 13.82 -10.80 -13.64
CA ASN A 2 13.21 -9.53 -13.20
C ASN A 2 11.93 -9.85 -12.43
N GLN A 3 11.82 -9.40 -11.19
CA GLN A 3 10.55 -9.42 -10.45
C GLN A 3 9.82 -8.11 -10.71
N VAL A 4 8.63 -8.19 -11.30
CA VAL A 4 7.75 -7.04 -11.48
C VAL A 4 6.80 -7.00 -10.29
N PHE A 5 6.89 -5.94 -9.50
CA PHE A 5 5.97 -5.69 -8.39
C PHE A 5 4.81 -4.82 -8.88
N GLN A 6 3.58 -5.24 -8.55
CA GLN A 6 2.37 -4.48 -8.84
C GLN A 6 1.75 -4.03 -7.53
N PHE A 7 1.56 -2.72 -7.39
CA PHE A 7 1.03 -2.11 -6.18
C PHE A 7 -0.43 -1.70 -6.40
N LYS A 8 -1.30 -2.08 -5.46
CA LYS A 8 -2.71 -1.70 -5.47
C LYS A 8 -3.02 -0.84 -4.26
N LYS A 9 -3.74 0.27 -4.48
CA LYS A 9 -4.33 1.07 -3.40
C LYS A 9 -5.66 0.43 -2.99
N VAL A 10 -5.79 0.18 -1.69
CA VAL A 10 -7.00 -0.36 -1.08
C VAL A 10 -7.57 0.71 -0.17
N GLU A 11 -8.84 1.08 -0.38
CA GLU A 11 -9.54 1.99 0.52
C GLU A 11 -9.91 1.29 1.82
N VAL A 12 -9.79 2.01 2.92
CA VAL A 12 -10.03 1.47 4.27
C VAL A 12 -10.83 2.46 5.10
N ILE A 13 -11.62 1.93 6.02
CA ILE A 13 -12.21 2.69 7.12
C ILE A 13 -11.24 2.58 8.31
N THR A 14 -10.89 3.71 8.89
CA THR A 14 -10.07 3.77 10.12
C THR A 14 -10.97 3.83 11.35
N GLY A 15 -10.69 3.00 12.35
CA GLY A 15 -11.38 2.98 13.64
C GLY A 15 -10.51 3.59 14.76
N THR A 16 -10.56 2.96 15.93
CA THR A 16 -9.83 3.41 17.13
C THR A 16 -8.31 3.42 16.92
N SER A 17 -7.64 4.42 17.51
CA SER A 17 -6.18 4.53 17.55
C SER A 17 -5.70 4.50 19.00
N GLU A 18 -4.89 3.50 19.35
CA GLU A 18 -4.41 3.29 20.73
C GLU A 18 -3.07 2.54 20.74
N LEU A 19 -2.18 2.88 21.68
CA LEU A 19 -0.87 2.24 21.88
C LEU A 19 0.02 2.14 20.61
N GLY A 20 -0.15 3.08 19.68
CA GLY A 20 0.60 3.09 18.41
C GLY A 20 0.00 2.20 17.31
N TYR A 21 -1.21 1.68 17.50
CA TYR A 21 -1.97 0.92 16.51
C TYR A 21 -3.21 1.70 16.08
N VAL A 22 -3.68 1.44 14.86
CA VAL A 22 -4.93 1.96 14.30
C VAL A 22 -5.73 0.78 13.77
N GLU A 23 -7.01 0.70 14.14
CA GLU A 23 -7.93 -0.26 13.55
C GLU A 23 -8.20 0.10 12.09
N VAL A 24 -8.10 -0.88 11.21
CA VAL A 24 -8.28 -0.72 9.76
C VAL A 24 -9.25 -1.78 9.26
N THR A 25 -10.34 -1.35 8.64
CA THR A 25 -11.30 -2.23 7.96
C THR A 25 -11.23 -1.99 6.45
N PRO A 26 -10.72 -2.96 5.66
CA PRO A 26 -10.71 -2.85 4.20
C PRO A 26 -12.13 -2.79 3.60
N LEU A 27 -12.32 -1.92 2.61
CA LEU A 27 -13.59 -1.84 1.86
C LEU A 27 -13.71 -2.91 0.77
N GLU A 28 -12.61 -3.60 0.48
CA GLU A 28 -12.53 -4.71 -0.47
C GLU A 28 -11.71 -5.87 0.11
N THR A 29 -11.90 -7.07 -0.44
CA THR A 29 -11.16 -8.25 -0.02
C THR A 29 -9.67 -8.12 -0.39
N ILE A 30 -8.82 -8.22 0.61
CA ILE A 30 -7.37 -8.34 0.43
C ILE A 30 -7.04 -9.84 0.30
N PRO A 31 -6.27 -10.27 -0.73
CA PRO A 31 -5.83 -11.65 -0.85
C PRO A 31 -5.08 -12.13 0.39
N GLU A 32 -5.25 -13.39 0.79
CA GLU A 32 -4.65 -13.94 2.02
C GLU A 32 -3.12 -13.86 2.05
N ASN A 33 -2.48 -13.89 0.88
CA ASN A 33 -1.04 -13.81 0.71
C ASN A 33 -0.55 -12.42 0.24
N ALA A 34 -1.38 -11.39 0.34
CA ALA A 34 -0.98 -10.04 -0.03
C ALA A 34 0.03 -9.48 0.99
N GLU A 35 1.07 -8.84 0.48
CA GLU A 35 2.04 -8.13 1.30
C GLU A 35 1.61 -6.66 1.49
N ILE A 36 1.64 -6.19 2.74
CA ILE A 36 1.26 -4.83 3.10
C ILE A 36 2.51 -3.98 3.33
N ILE A 37 2.59 -2.84 2.66
CA ILE A 37 3.68 -1.89 2.82
C ILE A 37 3.48 -1.13 4.14
N SER A 38 4.35 -1.37 5.11
CA SER A 38 4.38 -0.63 6.38
C SER A 38 5.44 0.46 6.45
N LYS A 39 6.40 0.47 5.51
CA LYS A 39 7.50 1.44 5.43
C LYS A 39 7.68 1.92 3.99
N GLY A 40 7.89 3.22 3.80
CA GLY A 40 8.13 3.80 2.48
C GLY A 40 6.88 3.90 1.58
N ALA A 41 5.68 3.68 2.13
CA ALA A 41 4.42 3.76 1.39
C ALA A 41 4.23 5.11 0.68
N PHE A 42 4.67 6.21 1.30
CA PHE A 42 4.63 7.54 0.68
C PHE A 42 5.49 7.64 -0.59
N TYR A 43 6.70 7.07 -0.59
CA TYR A 43 7.59 7.08 -1.76
C TYR A 43 7.02 6.24 -2.92
N ILE A 44 6.48 5.05 -2.59
CA ILE A 44 5.82 4.19 -3.57
C ILE A 44 4.60 4.93 -4.15
N MET A 45 3.79 5.56 -3.30
CA MET A 45 2.64 6.35 -3.72
C MET A 45 3.02 7.51 -4.63
N SER A 46 4.10 8.24 -4.32
CA SER A 46 4.57 9.34 -5.16
C SER A 46 5.02 8.84 -6.53
N LYS A 47 5.75 7.71 -6.59
CA LYS A 47 6.22 7.13 -7.85
C LYS A 47 5.09 6.58 -8.73
N ILE A 48 4.05 6.02 -8.11
CA ILE A 48 2.81 5.61 -8.81
C ILE A 48 2.04 6.83 -9.33
N SER A 49 1.97 7.91 -8.54
CA SER A 49 1.17 9.10 -8.88
C SER A 49 1.87 10.04 -9.87
N SER A 50 3.19 10.02 -9.95
CA SER A 50 3.96 10.84 -10.89
C SER A 50 3.88 10.34 -12.33
N GLY A 51 3.45 9.09 -12.56
CA GLY A 51 3.39 8.46 -13.88
C GLY A 51 4.79 8.31 -14.47
N GLU A 52 5.34 7.09 -14.44
CA GLU A 52 6.52 6.65 -15.21
C GLU A 52 7.53 7.74 -15.59
N ASP A 53 8.55 7.95 -14.75
CA ASP A 53 9.83 8.51 -15.17
C ASP A 53 10.88 7.97 -14.20
N ASP A 54 11.48 6.84 -14.56
CA ASP A 54 12.83 6.39 -14.22
C ASP A 54 13.02 5.04 -14.96
N ASP A 55 12.91 5.08 -16.30
CA ASP A 55 13.58 4.10 -17.16
C ASP A 55 15.05 4.54 -17.25
N ASP A 56 15.93 3.83 -16.55
CA ASP A 56 17.36 3.69 -16.88
C ASP A 56 17.59 2.24 -17.32
#